data_AF-A0A165K5U6-F1
#
_entry.id   AF-A0A165K5U6-F1
#
_cell.length_a   1.000
_cell.length_b   1.000
_cell.length_c   1.000
_cell.angle_alpha   90.00
_cell.angle_beta   90.00
_cell.angle_gamma   90.00
#
_symmetry.space_group_name_H-M   'P 1'
#
loop_
_entity.id
_entity.type
_entity.pdbx_description
1 polymer ?
#
loop_
_entity_poly.entity_id
_entity_poly.type
_entity_poly.pdbx_seq_one_letter_code
_entity_poly.pdbx_strand_id
1 'polypeptide(L)'
;MRRGNVNAHIKTKTHQGNVSRRAEALEEEVRVVAEMSAQYAFRVRREFDQNGLPVYNDDFWNDDIDMEDNYQPFSAATGSGSHSDNVDADWQQTLFEKALSELCIRSGLDEPEDETVPHNPHDEFETFNDDERDEEEIAAVLRSFKASNGNWSPYGNKTLFLLDLLDNLPRLRLSSSQMRMVLWVMKETGSKDVPSLYALREVQKQLSDAVGIATREFRSSLGNIFSANDIGQLIARDYANPEIGPLLQFYPEEPSGPRSEVWHFDRLKELDPSLLTPMFVAPDGRHYYVNELAELGDGRLVIPYMWIIRGGEMCADAYYVTVQDNVRAADLRRDHPTLLKKGTFSFAESCTDFADAMPNPLRALAGGVPLYTSFINQWADDVSGNKSKQYNKHENVCFTHACVPGRLLQQEYCVHSISTSTHATALEQFEAVHEMIQFV
;
A
#
# COMPACT_ATOMS: atom_id res chain seq x y z
N MET A 1 4.73 54.52 -29.88
CA MET A 1 6.03 53.80 -30.01
C MET A 1 6.41 52.99 -28.74
N ARG A 2 5.56 52.10 -28.19
CA ARG A 2 5.94 51.22 -27.05
C ARG A 2 5.22 49.86 -27.02
N ARG A 3 4.97 49.23 -28.17
CA ARG A 3 4.46 47.84 -28.25
C ARG A 3 5.41 46.84 -28.92
N GLY A 4 6.50 47.31 -29.55
CA GLY A 4 7.45 46.46 -30.27
C GLY A 4 8.45 45.70 -29.38
N ASN A 5 8.69 46.14 -28.14
CA ASN A 5 9.82 45.64 -27.33
C ASN A 5 9.47 44.41 -26.47
N VAL A 6 8.19 44.22 -26.13
CA VAL A 6 7.73 43.08 -25.30
C VAL A 6 7.72 41.78 -26.12
N ASN A 7 7.27 41.84 -27.38
CA ASN A 7 7.26 40.66 -28.26
C ASN A 7 8.67 40.16 -28.62
N ALA A 8 9.67 41.06 -28.64
CA ALA A 8 11.05 40.67 -28.82
C ALA A 8 11.61 39.98 -27.56
N HIS A 9 11.27 40.48 -26.37
CA HIS A 9 11.70 39.91 -25.09
C HIS A 9 11.13 38.51 -24.83
N ILE A 10 9.83 38.30 -25.11
CA ILE A 10 9.16 36.99 -24.92
C ILE A 10 9.78 35.89 -25.80
N LYS A 11 10.31 36.26 -26.97
CA LYS A 11 10.97 35.33 -27.90
C LYS A 11 12.45 35.09 -27.60
N THR A 12 13.02 35.73 -26.57
CA THR A 12 14.41 35.47 -26.20
C THR A 12 14.54 34.09 -25.56
N LYS A 13 15.58 33.34 -25.93
CA LYS A 13 15.88 32.01 -25.37
C LYS A 13 15.97 32.03 -23.83
N THR A 14 16.44 33.14 -23.27
CA THR A 14 16.54 33.34 -21.83
C THR A 14 15.16 33.47 -21.16
N HIS A 15 14.23 34.21 -21.77
CA HIS A 15 12.87 34.32 -21.25
C HIS A 15 12.12 32.98 -21.34
N GLN A 16 12.22 32.30 -22.49
CA GLN A 16 11.61 30.98 -22.67
C GLN A 16 12.18 29.93 -21.69
N GLY A 17 13.50 29.89 -21.51
CA GLY A 17 14.13 28.96 -20.56
C GLY A 17 13.83 29.25 -19.08
N ASN A 18 13.49 30.49 -18.73
CA ASN A 18 13.05 30.85 -17.38
C ASN A 18 11.56 30.56 -17.17
N VAL A 19 10.72 30.71 -18.21
CA VAL A 19 9.31 30.33 -18.18
C VAL A 19 9.15 28.82 -18.09
N SER A 20 9.92 28.03 -18.86
CA SER A 20 9.90 26.57 -18.78
C SER A 20 10.34 26.05 -17.41
N ARG A 21 11.46 26.55 -16.86
CA ARG A 21 11.89 26.16 -15.50
C ARG A 21 10.90 26.55 -14.41
N ARG A 22 10.18 27.67 -14.59
CA ARG A 22 9.14 28.09 -13.65
C ARG A 22 7.86 27.27 -13.82
N ALA A 23 7.55 26.79 -15.02
CA ALA A 23 6.45 25.87 -15.26
C ALA A 23 6.75 24.49 -14.65
N GLU A 24 7.95 23.94 -14.88
CA GLU A 24 8.42 22.68 -14.27
C GLU A 24 8.42 22.76 -12.74
N ALA A 25 8.92 23.86 -12.16
CA ALA A 25 8.88 24.06 -10.71
C ALA A 25 7.45 24.18 -10.17
N LEU A 26 6.54 24.83 -10.91
CA LEU A 26 5.13 24.93 -10.52
C LEU A 26 4.40 23.59 -10.63
N GLU A 27 4.76 22.77 -11.62
CA GLU A 27 4.20 21.44 -11.85
C GLU A 27 4.66 20.45 -10.76
N GLU A 28 5.92 20.54 -10.34
CA GLU A 28 6.44 19.80 -9.19
C GLU A 28 5.79 20.26 -7.87
N GLU A 29 5.65 21.58 -7.67
CA GLU A 29 5.01 22.16 -6.47
C GLU A 29 3.51 21.78 -6.41
N VAL A 30 2.82 21.76 -7.55
CA VAL A 30 1.42 21.28 -7.64
C VAL A 30 1.33 19.77 -7.42
N ARG A 31 2.29 18.96 -7.90
CA ARG A 31 2.30 17.51 -7.65
C ARG A 31 2.54 17.19 -6.18
N VAL A 32 3.51 17.85 -5.54
CA VAL A 32 3.79 17.69 -4.10
C VAL A 32 2.60 18.16 -3.26
N VAL A 33 1.98 19.29 -3.61
CA VAL A 33 0.77 19.77 -2.92
C VAL A 33 -0.43 18.85 -3.17
N ALA A 34 -0.55 18.23 -4.35
CA ALA A 34 -1.60 17.26 -4.65
C ALA A 34 -1.39 15.92 -3.92
N GLU A 35 -0.16 15.43 -3.82
CA GLU A 35 0.21 14.24 -3.04
C GLU A 35 -0.03 14.46 -1.54
N MET A 36 0.38 15.63 -1.01
CA MET A 36 0.08 16.03 0.37
C MET A 36 -1.42 16.23 0.59
N SER A 37 -2.11 16.90 -0.34
CA SER A 37 -3.56 17.09 -0.24
C SER A 37 -4.29 15.75 -0.34
N ALA A 38 -3.82 14.77 -1.11
CA ALA A 38 -4.39 13.43 -1.16
C ALA A 38 -4.19 12.66 0.16
N GLN A 39 -3.05 12.82 0.83
CA GLN A 39 -2.82 12.29 2.18
C GLN A 39 -3.76 12.91 3.24
N TYR A 40 -4.24 14.13 3.05
CA TYR A 40 -5.09 14.83 4.04
C TYR A 40 -6.58 14.99 3.64
N ALA A 41 -6.95 14.85 2.36
CA ALA A 41 -8.28 15.21 1.84
C ALA A 41 -9.32 14.08 1.92
N PHE A 42 -8.94 12.84 2.23
CA PHE A 42 -9.91 11.75 2.35
C PHE A 42 -10.53 11.61 3.76
N ARG A 43 -10.52 12.69 4.56
CA ARG A 43 -11.26 12.80 5.83
C ARG A 43 -12.78 12.91 5.68
N VAL A 44 -13.34 12.45 4.56
CA VAL A 44 -14.78 12.14 4.48
C VAL A 44 -14.94 10.75 5.10
N ARG A 45 -15.56 10.68 6.28
CA ARG A 45 -15.95 9.40 6.90
C ARG A 45 -16.70 8.55 5.87
N ARG A 46 -16.03 7.57 5.28
CA ARG A 46 -16.72 6.38 4.80
C ARG A 46 -17.01 5.57 6.06
N GLU A 47 -18.28 5.50 6.42
CA GLU A 47 -18.70 4.51 7.39
C GLU A 47 -18.47 3.14 6.77
N PHE A 48 -17.92 2.23 7.54
CA PHE A 48 -17.72 0.85 7.12
C PHE A 48 -18.58 -0.02 8.02
N ASP A 49 -19.17 -1.07 7.47
CA ASP A 49 -20.01 -1.98 8.25
C ASP A 49 -19.18 -2.81 9.25
N GLN A 50 -19.85 -3.66 10.02
CA GLN A 50 -19.23 -4.56 11.00
C GLN A 50 -18.23 -5.57 10.39
N ASN A 51 -18.20 -5.69 9.06
CA ASN A 51 -17.28 -6.54 8.31
C ASN A 51 -16.18 -5.72 7.62
N GLY A 52 -16.23 -4.39 7.70
CA GLY A 52 -15.24 -3.48 7.14
C GLY A 52 -15.44 -3.15 5.65
N LEU A 53 -16.66 -3.30 5.12
CA LEU A 53 -17.02 -2.87 3.76
C LEU A 53 -17.52 -1.41 3.75
N PRO A 54 -17.27 -0.61 2.71
CA PRO A 54 -17.79 0.75 2.63
C PRO A 54 -19.33 0.76 2.62
N VAL A 55 -19.96 1.49 3.55
CA VAL A 55 -21.40 1.72 3.56
C VAL A 55 -21.73 2.71 2.44
N TYR A 56 -22.35 2.21 1.36
CA TYR A 56 -23.01 3.05 0.37
C TYR A 56 -24.42 3.40 0.86
N ASN A 57 -24.87 4.64 0.63
CA ASN A 57 -26.22 5.09 1.00
C ASN A 57 -27.30 4.20 0.34
N ASP A 58 -28.08 3.49 1.16
CA ASP A 58 -29.10 2.50 0.84
C ASP A 58 -30.41 3.05 0.25
N ASP A 59 -30.38 4.13 -0.54
CA ASP A 59 -31.61 4.68 -1.16
C ASP A 59 -31.98 4.01 -2.51
N PHE A 60 -31.32 2.91 -2.89
CA PHE A 60 -31.57 2.22 -4.18
C PHE A 60 -32.31 0.86 -4.05
N TRP A 61 -32.44 0.30 -2.83
CA TRP A 61 -32.94 -1.07 -2.63
C TRP A 61 -34.41 -1.20 -2.19
N ASN A 62 -35.17 -0.11 -2.14
CA ASN A 62 -36.61 -0.19 -1.86
C ASN A 62 -37.44 -0.15 -3.15
N ASP A 63 -37.43 -1.26 -3.87
CA ASP A 63 -38.62 -1.71 -4.60
C ASP A 63 -38.62 -3.24 -4.57
N ASP A 64 -39.55 -3.79 -3.79
CA ASP A 64 -39.81 -5.21 -3.60
C ASP A 64 -39.97 -5.93 -4.95
N ILE A 65 -39.04 -6.82 -5.29
CA ILE A 65 -39.27 -7.84 -6.32
C ILE A 65 -39.54 -9.16 -5.59
N ASP A 66 -40.83 -9.45 -5.42
CA ASP A 66 -41.37 -10.73 -4.97
C ASP A 66 -40.84 -11.85 -5.89
N MET A 67 -40.09 -12.78 -5.30
CA MET A 67 -39.61 -14.01 -5.96
C MET A 67 -40.65 -15.12 -5.75
N GLU A 68 -41.76 -15.09 -6.49
CA GLU A 68 -42.62 -16.27 -6.68
C GLU A 68 -43.01 -16.46 -8.16
N ASP A 69 -42.74 -17.69 -8.63
CA ASP A 69 -43.35 -18.38 -9.78
C ASP A 69 -43.39 -17.70 -11.17
N ASN A 70 -42.41 -18.01 -12.03
CA ASN A 70 -42.70 -18.72 -13.28
C ASN A 70 -41.43 -19.10 -14.05
N TYR A 71 -41.08 -20.39 -13.97
CA TYR A 71 -40.27 -21.05 -14.97
C TYR A 71 -41.16 -21.37 -16.19
N GLN A 72 -40.86 -20.81 -17.36
CA GLN A 72 -41.42 -21.23 -18.65
C GLN A 72 -40.29 -21.34 -19.70
N PRO A 73 -40.09 -22.51 -20.34
CA PRO A 73 -38.99 -22.72 -21.27
C PRO A 73 -39.31 -22.19 -22.67
N PHE A 74 -38.28 -21.62 -23.29
CA PHE A 74 -38.02 -21.44 -24.73
C PHE A 74 -39.22 -21.41 -25.70
N SER A 75 -39.50 -20.24 -26.30
CA SER A 75 -40.06 -20.18 -27.66
C SER A 75 -39.51 -18.98 -28.43
N ALA A 76 -39.15 -19.22 -29.69
CA ALA A 76 -38.61 -18.23 -30.61
C ALA A 76 -39.69 -17.23 -31.05
N ALA A 77 -39.40 -15.93 -30.97
CA ALA A 77 -40.09 -14.92 -31.76
C ALA A 77 -39.16 -13.71 -32.03
N THR A 78 -39.14 -13.35 -33.31
CA THR A 78 -38.50 -12.19 -33.93
C THR A 78 -38.99 -10.86 -33.37
N GLY A 79 -38.09 -9.90 -33.12
CA GLY A 79 -38.46 -8.52 -32.81
C GLY A 79 -37.26 -7.58 -32.71
N SER A 80 -37.11 -6.71 -33.70
CA SER A 80 -36.17 -5.60 -33.75
C SER A 80 -36.44 -4.57 -32.65
N GLY A 81 -35.39 -4.12 -31.94
CA GLY A 81 -35.50 -2.98 -31.03
C GLY A 81 -34.17 -2.69 -30.33
N SER A 82 -33.47 -1.67 -30.80
CA SER A 82 -32.30 -1.04 -30.19
C SER A 82 -32.58 -0.60 -28.75
N HIS A 83 -31.76 -0.99 -27.77
CA HIS A 83 -31.49 -0.30 -26.49
C HIS A 83 -30.26 -0.95 -25.82
N SER A 84 -29.12 -0.25 -25.80
CA SER A 84 -28.46 0.35 -24.62
C SER A 84 -27.30 -0.50 -24.06
N ASP A 85 -26.10 -0.24 -24.58
CA ASP A 85 -24.82 -0.86 -24.20
C ASP A 85 -24.36 -0.60 -22.74
N ASN A 86 -25.17 0.10 -21.92
CA ASN A 86 -24.80 0.50 -20.56
C ASN A 86 -25.30 -0.43 -19.45
N VAL A 87 -26.29 -1.30 -19.72
CA VAL A 87 -26.83 -2.20 -18.69
C VAL A 87 -25.91 -3.40 -18.50
N ASP A 88 -25.38 -3.98 -19.58
CA ASP A 88 -24.50 -5.17 -19.51
C ASP A 88 -23.17 -4.91 -18.77
N ALA A 89 -22.63 -3.69 -18.81
CA ALA A 89 -21.38 -3.36 -18.13
C ALA A 89 -21.54 -3.35 -16.60
N ASP A 90 -22.66 -2.80 -16.12
CA ASP A 90 -22.96 -2.67 -14.69
C ASP A 90 -23.31 -4.04 -14.06
N TRP A 91 -24.01 -4.89 -14.81
CA TRP A 91 -24.29 -6.28 -14.43
C TRP A 91 -23.03 -7.16 -14.40
N GLN A 92 -22.10 -6.98 -15.35
CA GLN A 92 -20.83 -7.72 -15.34
C GLN A 92 -19.93 -7.32 -14.18
N GLN A 93 -19.91 -6.03 -13.83
CA GLN A 93 -19.13 -5.52 -12.71
C GLN A 93 -19.68 -6.03 -11.37
N THR A 94 -21.00 -6.03 -11.19
CA THR A 94 -21.65 -6.59 -10.00
C THR A 94 -21.51 -8.11 -9.89
N LEU A 95 -21.55 -8.86 -11.00
CA LEU A 95 -21.26 -10.31 -10.96
C LEU A 95 -19.81 -10.60 -10.56
N PHE A 96 -18.87 -9.80 -11.05
CA PHE A 96 -17.45 -9.92 -10.73
C PHE A 96 -17.17 -9.59 -9.27
N GLU A 97 -17.74 -8.50 -8.75
CA GLU A 97 -17.67 -8.13 -7.33
C GLU A 97 -18.35 -9.18 -6.45
N LYS A 98 -19.49 -9.74 -6.86
CA LYS A 98 -20.13 -10.87 -6.17
C LYS A 98 -19.28 -12.13 -6.18
N ALA A 99 -18.67 -12.50 -7.31
CA ALA A 99 -17.81 -13.68 -7.40
C ALA A 99 -16.53 -13.52 -6.57
N LEU A 100 -15.89 -12.35 -6.61
CA LEU A 100 -14.77 -12.01 -5.73
C LEU A 100 -15.18 -12.04 -4.27
N SER A 101 -16.32 -11.44 -3.94
CA SER A 101 -16.90 -11.47 -2.59
C SER A 101 -17.19 -12.90 -2.15
N GLU A 102 -17.78 -13.76 -2.97
CA GLU A 102 -18.06 -15.16 -2.61
C GLU A 102 -16.77 -16.01 -2.49
N LEU A 103 -15.77 -15.76 -3.33
CA LEU A 103 -14.48 -16.44 -3.28
C LEU A 103 -13.61 -15.97 -2.10
N CYS A 104 -13.72 -14.71 -1.71
CA CYS A 104 -13.02 -14.11 -0.56
C CYS A 104 -13.79 -14.30 0.77
N ILE A 105 -15.12 -14.36 0.75
CA ILE A 105 -16.02 -14.51 1.92
C ILE A 105 -16.53 -15.95 2.07
N ARG A 106 -15.82 -17.00 1.62
CA ARG A 106 -16.12 -18.35 2.14
C ARG A 106 -15.83 -18.40 3.64
N SER A 107 -16.83 -17.98 4.41
CA SER A 107 -16.94 -18.11 5.84
C SER A 107 -17.25 -19.56 6.17
N GLY A 108 -16.27 -20.27 6.72
CA GLY A 108 -16.46 -21.33 7.72
C GLY A 108 -17.59 -22.34 7.52
N LEU A 109 -17.84 -22.81 6.30
CA LEU A 109 -18.60 -24.04 6.10
C LEU A 109 -17.60 -25.14 5.76
N ASP A 110 -17.40 -26.03 6.74
CA ASP A 110 -16.62 -27.25 6.68
C ASP A 110 -17.10 -28.14 5.52
N GLU A 111 -16.58 -27.94 4.31
CA GLU A 111 -16.55 -29.02 3.33
C GLU A 111 -15.36 -29.93 3.65
N PRO A 112 -15.48 -31.27 3.52
CA PRO A 112 -14.35 -32.16 3.68
C PRO A 112 -13.32 -31.83 2.59
N GLU A 113 -12.26 -31.10 2.98
CA GLU A 113 -11.12 -30.83 2.12
C GLU A 113 -10.54 -32.16 1.65
N ASP A 114 -10.53 -32.37 0.34
CA ASP A 114 -9.96 -33.54 -0.32
C ASP A 114 -8.48 -33.66 0.09
N GLU A 115 -8.09 -34.82 0.64
CA GLU A 115 -6.79 -35.12 1.29
C GLU A 115 -5.57 -35.07 0.34
N THR A 116 -5.72 -34.49 -0.85
CA THR A 116 -4.61 -34.29 -1.76
C THR A 116 -3.96 -32.94 -1.47
N VAL A 117 -2.84 -32.98 -0.75
CA VAL A 117 -1.89 -31.87 -0.69
C VAL A 117 -1.67 -31.38 -2.12
N PRO A 118 -2.08 -30.15 -2.49
CA PRO A 118 -1.71 -29.61 -3.78
C PRO A 118 -0.20 -29.45 -3.74
N HIS A 119 0.45 -30.24 -4.56
CA HIS A 119 1.87 -30.17 -4.87
C HIS A 119 2.31 -28.71 -5.02
N ASN A 120 3.46 -28.37 -4.44
CA ASN A 120 4.05 -27.04 -4.57
C ASN A 120 4.22 -26.73 -6.08
N PRO A 121 3.64 -25.64 -6.62
CA PRO A 121 3.75 -25.31 -8.04
C PRO A 121 5.17 -24.91 -8.48
N HIS A 122 6.12 -24.79 -7.54
CA HIS A 122 7.55 -24.76 -7.84
C HIS A 122 8.22 -26.15 -7.89
N ASP A 123 7.61 -27.20 -7.35
CA ASP A 123 8.19 -28.56 -7.28
C ASP A 123 7.87 -29.45 -8.48
N GLU A 124 7.11 -28.96 -9.45
CA GLU A 124 7.06 -29.55 -10.78
C GLU A 124 7.35 -28.46 -11.81
N PHE A 125 8.65 -28.27 -12.10
CA PHE A 125 9.04 -28.22 -13.50
C PHE A 125 8.49 -29.50 -14.15
N GLU A 126 7.19 -29.51 -14.49
CA GLU A 126 6.73 -30.31 -15.62
C GLU A 126 7.70 -29.95 -16.73
N THR A 127 8.42 -30.95 -17.21
CA THR A 127 9.24 -30.82 -18.40
C THR A 127 8.28 -30.46 -19.51
N PHE A 128 8.14 -29.16 -19.68
CA PHE A 128 7.49 -28.50 -20.79
C PHE A 128 7.86 -29.28 -22.04
N ASN A 129 6.87 -29.87 -22.72
CA ASN A 129 7.09 -30.29 -24.10
C ASN A 129 7.43 -29.01 -24.86
N ASP A 130 8.72 -28.84 -25.20
CA ASP A 130 9.25 -27.70 -25.95
C ASP A 130 8.47 -27.47 -27.27
N ASP A 131 7.77 -28.50 -27.76
CA ASP A 131 6.95 -28.47 -28.97
C ASP A 131 5.71 -27.55 -28.89
N GLU A 132 5.28 -27.09 -27.70
CA GLU A 132 4.16 -26.14 -27.53
C GLU A 132 4.61 -24.68 -27.32
N ARG A 133 5.91 -24.40 -27.34
CA ARG A 133 6.46 -23.07 -27.04
C ARG A 133 6.51 -22.18 -28.29
N ASP A 134 5.51 -21.32 -28.46
CA ASP A 134 5.48 -20.30 -29.50
C ASP A 134 6.18 -19.00 -29.04
N GLU A 135 7.46 -18.86 -29.39
CA GLU A 135 8.26 -17.67 -29.07
C GLU A 135 7.72 -16.38 -29.71
N GLU A 136 7.03 -16.48 -30.86
CA GLU A 136 6.46 -15.32 -31.54
C GLU A 136 5.22 -14.81 -30.81
N GLU A 137 4.35 -15.72 -30.35
CA GLU A 137 3.22 -15.41 -29.47
C GLU A 137 3.72 -14.77 -28.17
N ILE A 138 4.68 -15.39 -27.48
CA ILE A 138 5.24 -14.86 -26.23
C ILE A 138 5.76 -13.45 -26.46
N ALA A 139 6.56 -13.23 -27.50
CA ALA A 139 7.09 -11.92 -27.82
C ALA A 139 5.97 -10.90 -28.14
N ALA A 140 4.88 -11.31 -28.78
CA ALA A 140 3.74 -10.44 -29.05
C ALA A 140 3.00 -10.04 -27.77
N VAL A 141 2.71 -11.00 -26.90
CA VAL A 141 2.06 -10.76 -25.60
C VAL A 141 2.92 -9.83 -24.73
N LEU A 142 4.23 -10.08 -24.67
CA LEU A 142 5.16 -9.24 -23.92
C LEU A 142 5.30 -7.82 -24.49
N ARG A 143 5.24 -7.66 -25.82
CA ARG A 143 5.19 -6.32 -26.43
C ARG A 143 3.93 -5.58 -26.03
N SER A 144 2.79 -6.26 -26.02
CA SER A 144 1.51 -5.68 -25.57
C SER A 144 1.57 -5.27 -24.10
N PHE A 145 2.12 -6.14 -23.24
CA PHE A 145 2.37 -5.85 -21.83
C PHE A 145 3.23 -4.59 -21.64
N LYS A 146 4.39 -4.53 -22.30
CA LYS A 146 5.33 -3.39 -22.19
C LYS A 146 4.83 -2.08 -22.79
N ALA A 147 3.93 -2.15 -23.77
CA ALA A 147 3.35 -0.99 -24.43
C ALA A 147 2.06 -0.49 -23.75
N SER A 148 1.63 -1.12 -22.65
CA SER A 148 0.35 -0.85 -22.01
C SER A 148 0.32 0.53 -21.31
N ASN A 149 -0.20 1.54 -22.01
CA ASN A 149 -0.64 2.81 -21.44
C ASN A 149 -2.19 2.91 -21.39
N GLY A 150 -2.88 1.79 -21.63
CA GLY A 150 -4.33 1.72 -21.65
C GLY A 150 -4.95 1.46 -20.28
N ASN A 151 -6.28 1.39 -20.23
CA ASN A 151 -7.06 1.21 -18.99
C ASN A 151 -6.76 -0.06 -18.20
N TRP A 152 -6.05 -1.03 -18.79
CA TRP A 152 -5.68 -2.29 -18.17
C TRP A 152 -4.19 -2.38 -17.78
N SER A 153 -3.42 -1.29 -17.94
CA SER A 153 -2.02 -1.23 -17.50
C SER A 153 -1.88 -1.68 -16.02
N PRO A 154 -0.86 -2.48 -15.66
CA PRO A 154 0.28 -2.90 -16.47
C PRO A 154 -0.02 -4.02 -17.48
N TYR A 155 -1.24 -4.57 -17.50
CA TYR A 155 -1.63 -5.62 -18.42
C TYR A 155 -1.89 -5.06 -19.82
N GLY A 156 -1.50 -5.84 -20.84
CA GLY A 156 -1.73 -5.47 -22.24
C GLY A 156 -3.21 -5.44 -22.64
N ASN A 157 -4.07 -6.19 -21.94
CA ASN A 157 -5.51 -6.26 -22.19
C ASN A 157 -6.27 -6.82 -20.98
N LYS A 158 -7.60 -6.75 -21.03
CA LYS A 158 -8.52 -7.27 -19.99
C LYS A 158 -8.37 -8.78 -19.77
N THR A 159 -8.21 -9.56 -20.84
CA THR A 159 -8.11 -11.03 -20.76
C THR A 159 -6.90 -11.45 -19.92
N LEU A 160 -5.74 -10.85 -20.16
CA LEU A 160 -4.52 -11.11 -19.38
C LEU A 160 -4.69 -10.77 -17.91
N PHE A 161 -5.28 -9.60 -17.60
CA PHE A 161 -5.56 -9.21 -16.23
C PHE A 161 -6.46 -10.24 -15.52
N LEU A 162 -7.57 -10.63 -16.14
CA LEU A 162 -8.52 -11.56 -15.52
C LEU A 162 -7.94 -12.96 -15.33
N LEU A 163 -7.13 -13.44 -16.28
CA LEU A 163 -6.45 -14.73 -16.16
C LEU A 163 -5.39 -14.71 -15.06
N ASP A 164 -4.63 -13.61 -14.97
CA ASP A 164 -3.65 -13.44 -13.90
C ASP A 164 -4.31 -13.36 -12.51
N LEU A 165 -5.41 -12.61 -12.41
CA LEU A 165 -6.21 -12.54 -11.19
C LEU A 165 -6.74 -13.91 -10.79
N LEU A 166 -7.40 -14.63 -11.72
CA LEU A 166 -7.98 -15.94 -11.48
C LEU A 166 -6.95 -16.94 -10.92
N ASP A 167 -5.75 -16.92 -11.48
CA ASP A 167 -4.66 -17.84 -11.15
C ASP A 167 -3.90 -17.44 -9.87
N ASN A 168 -4.03 -16.18 -9.41
CA ASN A 168 -3.44 -15.67 -8.18
C ASN A 168 -4.43 -15.42 -7.03
N LEU A 169 -5.68 -15.90 -7.14
CA LEU A 169 -6.64 -15.79 -6.04
C LEU A 169 -6.12 -16.54 -4.78
N PRO A 170 -6.06 -15.88 -3.60
CA PRO A 170 -5.43 -16.45 -2.41
C PRO A 170 -5.96 -17.82 -1.99
N ARG A 171 -7.28 -18.04 -2.16
CA ARG A 171 -8.00 -19.23 -1.72
C ARG A 171 -8.41 -20.18 -2.85
N LEU A 172 -8.06 -19.85 -4.09
CA LEU A 172 -8.36 -20.67 -5.25
C LEU A 172 -7.10 -20.90 -6.05
N ARG A 173 -6.35 -21.96 -5.69
CA ARG A 173 -5.14 -22.35 -6.41
C ARG A 173 -5.52 -23.26 -7.58
N LEU A 174 -5.16 -22.84 -8.79
CA LEU A 174 -5.31 -23.63 -10.00
C LEU A 174 -3.98 -24.29 -10.37
N SER A 175 -4.00 -25.58 -10.67
CA SER A 175 -2.84 -26.25 -11.25
C SER A 175 -2.61 -25.81 -12.69
N SER A 176 -1.39 -26.01 -13.21
CA SER A 176 -1.10 -25.76 -14.63
C SER A 176 -2.06 -26.51 -15.55
N SER A 177 -2.45 -27.74 -15.21
CA SER A 177 -3.42 -28.54 -15.98
C SER A 177 -4.83 -27.95 -15.95
N GLN A 178 -5.29 -27.47 -14.79
CA GLN A 178 -6.57 -26.77 -14.69
C GLN A 178 -6.54 -25.47 -15.50
N MET A 179 -5.47 -24.69 -15.39
CA MET A 179 -5.34 -23.44 -16.13
C MET A 179 -5.27 -23.67 -17.64
N ARG A 180 -4.59 -24.72 -18.12
CA ARG A 180 -4.63 -25.14 -19.53
C ARG A 180 -6.06 -25.44 -19.99
N MET A 181 -6.84 -26.13 -19.18
CA MET A 181 -8.25 -26.43 -19.50
C MET A 181 -9.08 -25.14 -19.59
N VAL A 182 -8.91 -24.19 -18.66
CA VAL A 182 -9.59 -22.89 -18.71
C VAL A 182 -9.23 -22.14 -20.00
N LEU A 183 -7.93 -22.02 -20.31
CA LEU A 183 -7.46 -21.36 -21.53
C LEU A 183 -8.00 -22.04 -22.79
N TRP A 184 -8.05 -23.38 -22.82
CA TRP A 184 -8.62 -24.13 -23.93
C TRP A 184 -10.12 -23.85 -24.11
N VAL A 185 -10.93 -23.93 -23.05
CA VAL A 185 -12.37 -23.59 -23.11
C VAL A 185 -12.58 -22.15 -23.59
N MET A 186 -11.77 -21.20 -23.13
CA MET A 186 -11.88 -19.81 -23.58
C MET A 186 -11.57 -19.65 -25.08
N LYS A 187 -10.58 -20.40 -25.60
CA LYS A 187 -10.27 -20.43 -27.03
C LYS A 187 -11.41 -21.03 -27.85
N GLU A 188 -11.98 -22.16 -27.42
CA GLU A 188 -13.11 -22.82 -28.10
C GLU A 188 -14.40 -21.99 -28.07
N THR A 189 -14.62 -21.20 -27.02
CA THR A 189 -15.77 -20.30 -26.91
C THR A 189 -15.58 -18.97 -27.66
N GLY A 190 -14.43 -18.76 -28.30
CA GLY A 190 -14.17 -17.57 -29.14
C GLY A 190 -13.78 -16.31 -28.36
N SER A 191 -13.26 -16.47 -27.13
CA SER A 191 -12.72 -15.35 -26.36
C SER A 191 -11.51 -14.74 -27.08
N LYS A 192 -11.37 -13.41 -26.98
CA LYS A 192 -10.27 -12.68 -27.62
C LYS A 192 -9.03 -12.62 -26.73
N ASP A 193 -7.87 -12.55 -27.36
CA ASP A 193 -6.57 -12.31 -26.72
C ASP A 193 -6.20 -13.34 -25.62
N VAL A 194 -6.65 -14.59 -25.77
CA VAL A 194 -6.34 -15.68 -24.84
C VAL A 194 -4.92 -16.20 -25.11
N PRO A 195 -3.97 -16.03 -24.17
CA PRO A 195 -2.59 -16.48 -24.36
C PRO A 195 -2.49 -18.01 -24.26
N SER A 196 -1.37 -18.57 -24.73
CA SER A 196 -0.89 -19.85 -24.22
C SER A 196 -0.52 -19.76 -22.73
N LEU A 197 -0.48 -20.93 -22.05
CA LEU A 197 -0.04 -20.96 -20.65
C LEU A 197 1.39 -20.41 -20.49
N TYR A 198 2.28 -20.68 -21.44
CA TYR A 198 3.65 -20.14 -21.42
C TYR A 198 3.67 -18.61 -21.49
N ALA A 199 2.93 -18.03 -22.42
CA ALA A 199 2.87 -16.58 -22.54
C ALA A 199 2.28 -15.92 -21.28
N LEU A 200 1.27 -16.54 -20.65
CA LEU A 200 0.75 -16.08 -19.37
C LEU A 200 1.81 -16.14 -18.25
N ARG A 201 2.51 -17.28 -18.11
CA ARG A 201 3.56 -17.48 -17.09
C ARG A 201 4.72 -16.51 -17.26
N GLU A 202 5.10 -16.18 -18.50
CA GLU A 202 6.17 -15.21 -18.77
C GLU A 202 5.75 -13.76 -18.45
N VAL A 203 4.49 -13.40 -18.69
CA VAL A 203 3.93 -12.11 -18.22
C VAL A 203 3.93 -12.06 -16.70
N GLN A 204 3.45 -13.12 -16.04
CA GLN A 204 3.42 -13.23 -14.58
C GLN A 204 4.82 -13.12 -13.96
N LYS A 205 5.81 -13.74 -14.59
CA LYS A 205 7.21 -13.60 -14.19
C LYS A 205 7.67 -12.14 -14.29
N GLN A 206 7.40 -11.46 -15.41
CA GLN A 206 7.76 -10.04 -15.54
C GLN A 206 7.02 -9.12 -14.58
N LEU A 207 5.76 -9.43 -14.26
CA LEU A 207 5.00 -8.75 -13.22
C LEU A 207 5.64 -8.96 -11.85
N SER A 208 5.97 -10.21 -11.50
CA SER A 208 6.65 -10.54 -10.25
C SER A 208 8.01 -9.83 -10.13
N ASP A 209 8.80 -9.79 -11.22
CA ASP A 209 10.08 -9.08 -11.24
C ASP A 209 9.92 -7.56 -11.08
N ALA A 210 8.80 -6.99 -11.52
CA ALA A 210 8.55 -5.55 -11.46
C ALA A 210 7.87 -5.09 -10.16
N VAL A 211 6.92 -5.86 -9.64
CA VAL A 211 6.05 -5.48 -8.50
C VAL A 211 5.90 -6.55 -7.43
N GLY A 212 6.52 -7.72 -7.59
CA GLY A 212 6.54 -8.77 -6.58
C GLY A 212 7.28 -8.33 -5.31
N ILE A 213 7.07 -9.10 -4.24
CA ILE A 213 7.83 -8.97 -3.00
C ILE A 213 9.06 -9.86 -3.11
N ALA A 214 10.24 -9.29 -2.84
CA ALA A 214 11.47 -10.04 -2.83
C ALA A 214 11.46 -11.06 -1.69
N THR A 215 11.67 -12.33 -2.02
CA THR A 215 11.91 -13.40 -1.06
C THR A 215 13.40 -13.67 -0.99
N ARG A 216 13.96 -13.67 0.22
CA ARG A 216 15.39 -13.90 0.48
C ARG A 216 15.56 -15.23 1.21
N GLU A 217 16.62 -15.96 0.86
CA GLU A 217 17.02 -17.16 1.60
C GLU A 217 17.88 -16.76 2.80
N PHE A 218 17.57 -17.34 3.96
CA PHE A 218 18.29 -17.16 5.20
C PHE A 218 18.81 -18.51 5.70
N ARG A 219 19.96 -18.48 6.37
CA ARG A 219 20.51 -19.59 7.14
C ARG A 219 20.55 -19.18 8.60
N SER A 220 19.79 -19.85 9.45
CA SER A 220 19.77 -19.59 10.89
C SER A 220 21.11 -19.88 11.56
N SER A 221 21.29 -19.33 12.76
CA SER A 221 22.41 -19.69 13.65
C SER A 221 22.51 -21.19 13.98
N LEU A 222 21.41 -21.95 13.87
CA LEU A 222 21.40 -23.42 14.01
C LEU A 222 21.65 -24.17 12.70
N GLY A 223 21.81 -23.46 11.59
CA GLY A 223 22.15 -24.01 10.28
C GLY A 223 20.94 -24.41 9.42
N ASN A 224 19.71 -24.17 9.88
CA ASN A 224 18.50 -24.39 9.10
C ASN A 224 18.38 -23.34 7.99
N ILE A 225 17.94 -23.77 6.82
CA ILE A 225 17.70 -22.89 5.67
C ILE A 225 16.21 -22.66 5.55
N PHE A 226 15.81 -21.40 5.38
CA PHE A 226 14.43 -21.01 5.17
C PHE A 226 14.38 -19.74 4.31
N SER A 227 13.20 -19.41 3.81
CA SER A 227 12.99 -18.22 2.99
C SER A 227 12.07 -17.24 3.70
N ALA A 228 12.35 -15.95 3.60
CA ALA A 228 11.52 -14.91 4.16
C ALA A 228 11.31 -13.76 3.17
N ASN A 229 10.09 -13.20 3.16
CA ASN A 229 9.71 -12.04 2.39
C ASN A 229 10.30 -10.76 3.00
N ASP A 230 10.65 -9.82 2.13
CA ASP A 230 11.19 -8.52 2.50
C ASP A 230 10.13 -7.66 3.22
N ILE A 231 10.36 -7.41 4.51
CA ILE A 231 9.45 -6.65 5.37
C ILE A 231 9.34 -5.19 4.91
N GLY A 232 10.44 -4.59 4.45
CA GLY A 232 10.44 -3.21 3.97
C GLY A 232 9.56 -3.04 2.73
N GLN A 233 9.61 -3.99 1.80
CA GLN A 233 8.73 -4.01 0.63
C GLN A 233 7.27 -4.27 1.00
N LEU A 234 7.00 -5.14 1.98
CA LEU A 234 5.63 -5.36 2.49
C LEU A 234 5.05 -4.08 3.09
N ILE A 235 5.80 -3.38 3.95
CA ILE A 235 5.39 -2.07 4.48
C ILE A 235 5.20 -1.06 3.33
N ALA A 236 6.10 -1.04 2.35
CA ALA A 236 5.96 -0.16 1.19
C ALA A 236 4.66 -0.43 0.40
N ARG A 237 4.16 -1.67 0.38
CA ARG A 237 2.84 -1.98 -0.22
C ARG A 237 1.70 -1.38 0.57
N ASP A 238 1.74 -1.39 1.90
CA ASP A 238 0.72 -0.74 2.72
C ASP A 238 0.68 0.78 2.48
N TYR A 239 1.84 1.41 2.29
CA TYR A 239 1.91 2.83 1.92
C TYR A 239 1.36 3.11 0.52
N ALA A 240 1.69 2.25 -0.46
CA ALA A 240 1.24 2.40 -1.85
C ALA A 240 -0.24 2.02 -2.06
N ASN A 241 -0.87 1.42 -1.04
CA ASN A 241 -2.22 0.92 -1.11
C ASN A 241 -3.24 2.08 -1.03
N PRO A 242 -4.13 2.23 -2.02
CA PRO A 242 -5.10 3.32 -2.04
C PRO A 242 -6.16 3.23 -0.92
N GLU A 243 -6.45 2.04 -0.39
CA GLU A 243 -7.44 1.84 0.67
C GLU A 243 -6.81 1.87 2.07
N ILE A 244 -5.56 1.40 2.21
CA ILE A 244 -4.86 1.32 3.51
C ILE A 244 -3.98 2.54 3.78
N GLY A 245 -3.25 3.01 2.78
CA GLY A 245 -2.33 4.14 2.91
C GLY A 245 -2.96 5.38 3.57
N PRO A 246 -4.17 5.82 3.15
CA PRO A 246 -4.86 6.95 3.78
C PRO A 246 -5.31 6.73 5.24
N LEU A 247 -5.33 5.48 5.71
CA LEU A 247 -5.74 5.12 7.06
C LEU A 247 -4.56 5.02 8.04
N LEU A 248 -3.32 5.09 7.56
CA LEU A 248 -2.12 4.96 8.39
C LEU A 248 -1.97 6.14 9.37
N GLN A 249 -1.76 5.83 10.65
CA GLN A 249 -1.46 6.78 11.71
C GLN A 249 -0.09 6.52 12.34
N PHE A 250 0.82 7.49 12.19
CA PHE A 250 2.22 7.43 12.63
C PHE A 250 2.53 8.20 13.91
N TYR A 251 1.57 8.98 14.41
CA TYR A 251 1.70 9.88 15.55
C TYR A 251 0.89 9.35 16.73
N PRO A 252 1.43 9.45 17.96
CA PRO A 252 0.63 9.28 19.17
C PRO A 252 -0.58 10.22 19.16
N GLU A 253 -1.69 9.75 19.72
CA GLU A 253 -2.91 10.56 19.87
C GLU A 253 -3.44 10.45 21.29
N GLU A 254 -3.90 11.57 21.84
CA GLU A 254 -4.67 11.65 23.08
C GLU A 254 -6.17 11.72 22.74
N PRO A 255 -6.87 10.58 22.67
CA PRO A 255 -8.28 10.59 22.35
C PRO A 255 -9.06 11.19 23.52
N SER A 256 -10.15 11.88 23.20
CA SER A 256 -11.13 12.35 24.19
C SER A 256 -12.04 11.23 24.71
N GLY A 257 -12.10 10.10 23.98
CA GLY A 257 -12.96 8.95 24.23
C GLY A 257 -12.18 7.69 24.62
N PRO A 258 -12.81 6.50 24.47
CA PRO A 258 -12.16 5.23 24.76
C PRO A 258 -10.94 5.00 23.85
N ARG A 259 -9.92 4.33 24.39
CA ARG A 259 -8.70 3.95 23.66
C ARG A 259 -8.90 2.60 22.99
N SER A 260 -8.86 2.56 21.66
CA SER A 260 -8.95 1.33 20.85
C SER A 260 -7.73 1.04 19.97
N GLU A 261 -6.83 2.01 19.79
CA GLU A 261 -5.78 1.97 18.78
C GLU A 261 -4.40 1.98 19.43
N VAL A 262 -3.40 1.39 18.78
CA VAL A 262 -2.03 1.29 19.32
C VAL A 262 -1.46 2.67 19.66
N TRP A 263 -1.71 3.67 18.81
CA TRP A 263 -1.23 5.04 18.99
C TRP A 263 -1.98 5.84 20.07
N HIS A 264 -3.06 5.30 20.66
CA HIS A 264 -3.76 5.91 21.79
C HIS A 264 -3.13 5.60 23.15
N PHE A 265 -2.28 4.58 23.23
CA PHE A 265 -1.74 4.12 24.50
C PHE A 265 -0.51 4.90 24.91
N ASP A 266 -0.44 5.27 26.19
CA ASP A 266 0.65 6.08 26.74
C ASP A 266 2.02 5.39 26.61
N ARG A 267 2.06 4.05 26.46
CA ARG A 267 3.30 3.32 26.15
C ARG A 267 4.03 3.86 24.93
N LEU A 268 3.32 4.35 23.92
CA LEU A 268 3.96 4.93 22.75
C LEU A 268 4.72 6.22 23.11
N LYS A 269 4.22 6.98 24.08
CA LYS A 269 4.86 8.20 24.60
C LYS A 269 6.01 7.90 25.58
N GLU A 270 6.03 6.69 26.14
CA GLU A 270 7.11 6.20 27.00
C GLU A 270 8.33 5.71 26.20
N LEU A 271 8.17 5.51 24.87
CA LEU A 271 9.28 5.18 24.00
C LEU A 271 10.28 6.33 23.93
N ASP A 272 11.54 5.99 23.64
CA ASP A 272 12.54 6.98 23.28
C ASP A 272 12.03 7.80 22.08
N PRO A 273 12.01 9.15 22.14
CA PRO A 273 11.52 9.99 21.05
C PRO A 273 12.21 9.73 19.70
N SER A 274 13.44 9.21 19.69
CA SER A 274 14.15 8.80 18.47
C SER A 274 13.50 7.62 17.74
N LEU A 275 12.67 6.84 18.43
CA LEU A 275 11.88 5.74 17.86
C LEU A 275 10.50 6.18 17.38
N LEU A 276 10.10 7.42 17.62
CA LEU A 276 8.83 7.97 17.14
C LEU A 276 9.03 8.68 15.81
N THR A 277 7.91 8.98 15.14
CA THR A 277 7.91 9.75 13.90
C THR A 277 8.66 11.07 14.11
N PRO A 278 9.79 11.30 13.41
CA PRO A 278 10.75 12.33 13.78
C PRO A 278 10.37 13.72 13.27
N MET A 279 9.34 13.84 12.45
CA MET A 279 8.97 15.11 11.83
C MET A 279 7.47 15.28 11.63
N PHE A 280 7.09 16.54 11.48
CA PHE A 280 5.79 16.96 10.98
C PHE A 280 5.95 17.63 9.62
N VAL A 281 5.09 17.25 8.68
CA VAL A 281 4.95 17.91 7.36
C VAL A 281 3.84 18.94 7.46
N ALA A 282 4.18 20.22 7.40
CA ALA A 282 3.19 21.29 7.36
C ALA A 282 2.45 21.30 6.01
N PRO A 283 1.23 21.86 5.92
CA PRO A 283 0.44 21.90 4.68
C PRO A 283 1.11 22.58 3.47
N ASP A 284 2.14 23.38 3.71
CA ASP A 284 2.94 24.05 2.68
C ASP A 284 4.23 23.29 2.30
N GLY A 285 4.36 22.04 2.74
CA GLY A 285 5.47 21.14 2.40
C GLY A 285 6.70 21.30 3.29
N ARG A 286 6.64 22.15 4.32
CA ARG A 286 7.78 22.34 5.22
C ARG A 286 7.90 21.24 6.25
N HIS A 287 9.13 20.81 6.48
CA HIS A 287 9.44 19.75 7.42
C HIS A 287 9.97 20.34 8.72
N TYR A 288 9.28 20.05 9.81
CA TYR A 288 9.70 20.39 11.16
C TYR A 288 10.16 19.12 11.86
N TYR A 289 11.46 18.99 12.10
CA TYR A 289 12.01 17.83 12.80
C TYR A 289 11.97 18.05 14.31
N VAL A 290 11.89 16.94 15.06
CA VAL A 290 12.20 16.96 16.49
C VAL A 290 13.66 17.39 16.69
N ASN A 291 13.97 17.94 17.85
CA ASN A 291 15.29 18.38 18.26
C ASN A 291 15.89 19.46 17.32
N GLU A 292 15.05 20.17 16.57
CA GLU A 292 15.44 21.19 15.62
C GLU A 292 14.69 22.52 15.86
N LEU A 293 15.38 23.64 15.68
CA LEU A 293 14.82 24.97 15.93
C LEU A 293 13.66 25.31 14.97
N ALA A 294 12.57 25.83 15.52
CA ALA A 294 11.43 26.35 14.77
C ALA A 294 10.89 27.65 15.38
N GLU A 295 10.22 28.46 14.58
CA GLU A 295 9.61 29.74 15.01
C GLU A 295 8.08 29.68 14.92
N LEU A 296 7.42 30.11 15.99
CA LEU A 296 5.97 30.30 16.05
C LEU A 296 5.53 31.61 15.37
N GLY A 297 4.24 31.75 15.09
CA GLY A 297 3.68 32.94 14.43
C GLY A 297 3.75 34.24 15.24
N ASP A 298 3.96 34.15 16.55
CA ASP A 298 4.21 35.28 17.43
C ASP A 298 5.70 35.64 17.57
N GLY A 299 6.59 34.93 16.86
CA GLY A 299 8.03 35.15 16.86
C GLY A 299 8.80 34.40 17.95
N ARG A 300 8.13 33.62 18.81
CA ARG A 300 8.83 32.78 19.80
C ARG A 300 9.53 31.60 19.12
N LEU A 301 10.71 31.25 19.63
CA LEU A 301 11.51 30.12 19.16
C LEU A 301 11.29 28.90 20.05
N VAL A 302 11.13 27.74 19.42
CA VAL A 302 10.87 26.46 20.07
C VAL A 302 11.69 25.34 19.45
N ILE A 303 11.92 24.28 20.22
CA ILE A 303 12.55 23.04 19.79
C ILE A 303 11.55 21.91 20.10
N PRO A 304 10.78 21.42 19.12
CA PRO A 304 9.89 20.27 19.31
C PRO A 304 10.71 19.04 19.69
N TYR A 305 10.23 18.19 20.60
CA TYR A 305 10.88 16.91 20.91
C TYR A 305 9.96 15.70 20.72
N MET A 306 8.64 15.90 20.62
CA MET A 306 7.68 14.84 20.27
C MET A 306 6.47 15.43 19.56
N TRP A 307 6.06 14.83 18.43
CA TRP A 307 4.82 15.17 17.72
C TRP A 307 3.66 14.32 18.25
N ILE A 308 2.51 14.94 18.48
CA ILE A 308 1.35 14.29 19.11
C ILE A 308 0.03 14.94 18.69
N ILE A 309 -1.01 14.14 18.51
CA ILE A 309 -2.35 14.62 18.21
C ILE A 309 -3.14 14.84 19.51
N ARG A 310 -3.62 16.06 19.74
CA ARG A 310 -4.46 16.42 20.91
C ARG A 310 -5.72 17.13 20.44
N GLY A 311 -6.88 16.63 20.85
CA GLY A 311 -8.16 17.22 20.44
C GLY A 311 -8.38 17.22 18.92
N GLY A 312 -7.81 16.23 18.21
CA GLY A 312 -7.87 16.13 16.74
C GLY A 312 -6.92 17.07 15.99
N GLU A 313 -6.10 17.85 16.69
CA GLU A 313 -5.11 18.76 16.12
C GLU A 313 -3.68 18.25 16.32
N MET A 314 -2.81 18.51 15.34
CA MET A 314 -1.39 18.19 15.46
C MET A 314 -0.70 19.21 16.38
N CYS A 315 -0.05 18.70 17.42
CA CYS A 315 0.69 19.44 18.42
C CYS A 315 2.10 18.87 18.58
N ALA A 316 2.95 19.57 19.33
CA ALA A 316 4.25 19.07 19.73
C ALA A 316 4.52 19.41 21.19
N ASP A 317 5.10 18.48 21.92
CA ASP A 317 5.78 18.82 23.16
C ASP A 317 7.13 19.44 22.80
N ALA A 318 7.43 20.61 23.36
CA ALA A 318 8.54 21.43 22.93
C ALA A 318 9.23 22.15 24.09
N TYR A 319 10.52 22.44 23.88
CA TYR A 319 11.24 23.40 24.70
C TYR A 319 11.13 24.77 24.03
N TYR A 320 10.53 25.75 24.69
CA TYR A 320 10.83 27.13 24.33
C TYR A 320 12.28 27.39 24.73
N VAL A 321 12.95 28.28 24.00
CA VAL A 321 14.32 28.69 24.30
C VAL A 321 14.47 29.30 25.73
N THR A 322 13.35 29.49 26.46
CA THR A 322 13.34 29.92 27.88
C THR A 322 12.48 29.07 28.86
N VAL A 323 11.52 28.22 28.44
CA VAL A 323 10.63 27.40 29.31
C VAL A 323 10.08 26.17 28.54
N GLN A 324 9.74 25.05 29.18
CA GLN A 324 9.05 23.91 28.54
C GLN A 324 7.52 24.12 28.52
N ASP A 325 6.86 23.93 27.37
CA ASP A 325 5.41 24.06 27.22
C ASP A 325 4.92 23.36 25.92
N ASN A 326 3.62 23.13 25.78
CA ASN A 326 3.04 22.50 24.58
C ASN A 326 2.77 23.54 23.47
N VAL A 327 3.02 23.17 22.21
CA VAL A 327 2.77 24.04 21.06
C VAL A 327 1.88 23.37 20.01
N ARG A 328 1.00 24.14 19.38
CA ARG A 328 0.25 23.66 18.21
C ARG A 328 1.15 23.70 16.99
N ALA A 329 1.20 22.62 16.22
CA ALA A 329 2.02 22.58 15.00
C ALA A 329 1.55 23.62 13.98
N ALA A 330 0.24 23.92 13.98
CA ALA A 330 -0.39 24.97 13.18
C ALA A 330 0.11 26.39 13.49
N ASP A 331 0.82 26.61 14.61
CA ASP A 331 1.39 27.92 14.96
C ASP A 331 2.81 28.10 14.42
N LEU A 332 3.46 27.03 13.93
CA LEU A 332 4.81 27.09 13.35
C LEU A 332 4.78 27.85 12.02
N ARG A 333 5.79 28.70 11.83
CA ARG A 333 5.90 29.58 10.66
C ARG A 333 7.23 29.54 9.97
N ARG A 334 8.31 29.07 10.60
CA ARG A 334 9.63 28.93 9.96
C ARG A 334 10.36 27.72 10.52
N ASP A 335 10.87 26.91 9.62
CA ASP A 335 11.76 25.79 9.90
C ASP A 335 13.22 26.27 9.98
N HIS A 336 14.09 25.43 10.52
CA HIS A 336 15.51 25.76 10.73
C HIS A 336 16.25 26.20 9.46
N PRO A 337 16.13 25.54 8.29
CA PRO A 337 16.74 26.04 7.04
C PRO A 337 16.30 27.47 6.66
N THR A 338 15.05 27.84 6.93
CA THR A 338 14.55 29.21 6.70
C THR A 338 15.11 30.20 7.71
N LEU A 339 15.24 29.78 8.98
CA LEU A 339 15.82 30.59 10.05
C LEU A 339 17.30 30.89 9.83
N LEU A 340 18.09 29.91 9.38
CA LEU A 340 19.52 30.11 9.09
C LEU A 340 19.79 31.23 8.07
N LYS A 341 18.88 31.44 7.11
CA LYS A 341 19.00 32.53 6.12
C LYS A 341 18.81 33.92 6.73
N LYS A 342 18.22 34.02 7.93
CA LYS A 342 17.89 35.29 8.59
C LYS A 342 18.96 35.78 9.57
N GLY A 343 19.78 34.89 10.12
CA GLY A 343 20.87 35.28 11.02
C GLY A 343 21.33 34.16 11.94
N THR A 344 22.21 34.53 12.88
CA THR A 344 22.74 33.65 13.92
C THR A 344 21.87 33.74 15.18
N PHE A 345 21.59 32.60 15.80
CA PHE A 345 20.82 32.51 17.04
C PHE A 345 21.74 32.11 18.20
N SER A 346 21.47 32.63 19.40
CA SER A 346 22.11 32.19 20.64
C SER A 346 21.19 31.22 21.37
N PHE A 347 21.70 30.04 21.72
CA PHE A 347 20.96 29.04 22.47
C PHE A 347 21.21 29.19 23.96
N ALA A 348 20.22 28.83 24.79
CA ALA A 348 20.42 28.67 26.22
C ALA A 348 21.37 27.49 26.50
N GLU A 349 22.05 27.49 27.65
CA GLU A 349 22.99 26.43 28.04
C GLU A 349 22.31 25.05 28.08
N SER A 350 21.03 24.98 28.45
CA SER A 350 20.24 23.74 28.43
C SER A 350 19.94 23.19 27.03
N CYS A 351 20.31 23.90 25.96
CA CYS A 351 19.99 23.54 24.58
C CYS A 351 21.25 23.43 23.70
N THR A 352 22.45 23.40 24.29
CA THR A 352 23.71 23.31 23.54
C THR A 352 23.80 22.02 22.73
N ASP A 353 23.34 20.91 23.29
CA ASP A 353 23.39 19.60 22.61
C ASP A 353 22.54 19.60 21.33
N PHE A 354 21.38 20.28 21.36
CA PHE A 354 20.56 20.47 20.17
C PHE A 354 21.24 21.39 19.17
N ALA A 355 21.87 22.48 19.62
CA ALA A 355 22.56 23.42 18.75
C ALA A 355 23.72 22.75 17.99
N ASP A 356 24.49 21.90 18.66
CA ASP A 356 25.62 21.16 18.07
C ASP A 356 25.15 20.10 17.05
N ALA A 357 23.94 19.56 17.25
CA ALA A 357 23.32 18.58 16.37
C ALA A 357 22.48 19.19 15.23
N MET A 358 22.37 20.52 15.13
CA MET A 358 21.63 21.20 14.06
C MET A 358 22.50 21.45 12.81
N PRO A 359 21.98 21.27 11.57
CA PRO A 359 20.63 20.80 11.24
C PRO A 359 20.43 19.33 11.61
N ASN A 360 19.19 18.94 11.89
CA ASN A 360 18.89 17.57 12.32
C ASN A 360 19.50 16.54 11.33
N PRO A 361 20.29 15.55 11.79
CA PRO A 361 20.95 14.58 10.92
C PRO A 361 19.99 13.81 10.00
N LEU A 362 18.74 13.62 10.45
CA LEU A 362 17.69 12.95 9.69
C LEU A 362 17.28 13.71 8.43
N ARG A 363 17.59 15.01 8.31
CA ARG A 363 17.42 15.75 7.05
C ARG A 363 18.30 15.20 5.93
N ALA A 364 19.53 14.79 6.26
CA ALA A 364 20.44 14.22 5.28
C ALA A 364 19.97 12.83 4.84
N LEU A 365 19.48 12.02 5.78
CA LEU A 365 18.88 10.72 5.50
C LEU A 365 17.63 10.86 4.61
N ALA A 366 16.73 11.78 4.98
CA ALA A 366 15.46 11.95 4.30
C ALA A 366 15.58 12.58 2.90
N GLY A 367 16.66 13.31 2.59
CA GLY A 367 16.87 13.87 1.26
C GLY A 367 15.76 14.81 0.76
N GLY A 368 14.94 15.36 1.67
CA GLY A 368 13.80 16.22 1.34
C GLY A 368 12.46 15.50 1.21
N VAL A 369 12.37 14.18 1.42
CA VAL A 369 11.09 13.46 1.53
C VAL A 369 10.63 13.35 2.99
N PRO A 370 9.33 13.12 3.24
CA PRO A 370 8.84 12.85 4.60
C PRO A 370 9.46 11.59 5.20
N LEU A 371 9.73 11.65 6.51
CA LEU A 371 10.26 10.53 7.28
C LEU A 371 9.24 10.16 8.37
N TYR A 372 8.75 8.92 8.32
CA TYR A 372 7.77 8.37 9.26
C TYR A 372 8.32 7.12 9.95
N THR A 373 7.83 6.85 11.16
CA THR A 373 8.10 5.57 11.82
C THR A 373 6.91 4.65 11.69
N SER A 374 7.15 3.45 11.17
CA SER A 374 6.14 2.41 10.99
C SER A 374 6.29 1.33 12.06
N PHE A 375 5.26 1.16 12.88
CA PHE A 375 5.22 0.06 13.85
C PHE A 375 4.59 -1.19 13.22
N ILE A 376 5.13 -2.36 13.57
CA ILE A 376 4.61 -3.67 13.16
C ILE A 376 4.30 -4.52 14.38
N ASN A 377 3.18 -5.24 14.33
CA ASN A 377 2.84 -6.27 15.31
C ASN A 377 3.22 -7.62 14.71
N GLN A 378 4.35 -8.17 15.15
CA GLN A 378 4.83 -9.46 14.70
C GLN A 378 4.36 -10.59 15.61
N TRP A 379 4.04 -11.75 15.02
CA TRP A 379 3.83 -12.98 15.77
C TRP A 379 4.32 -14.20 15.00
N ALA A 380 4.39 -15.32 15.71
CA ALA A 380 4.58 -16.64 15.13
C ALA A 380 3.34 -17.49 15.41
N ASP A 381 2.99 -18.35 14.46
CA ASP A 381 1.85 -19.25 14.55
C ASP A 381 2.26 -20.69 14.21
N ASP A 382 1.88 -21.64 15.06
CA ASP A 382 2.12 -23.07 14.87
C ASP A 382 0.87 -23.69 14.25
N VAL A 383 0.92 -23.92 12.94
CA VAL A 383 -0.23 -24.44 12.18
C VAL A 383 -0.32 -25.98 12.18
N SER A 384 0.44 -26.67 13.05
CA SER A 384 0.40 -28.14 13.16
C SER A 384 -0.94 -28.70 13.67
N GLY A 385 -1.80 -27.86 14.25
CA GLY A 385 -3.15 -28.21 14.67
C GLY A 385 -4.20 -28.23 13.55
N ASN A 386 -3.85 -27.85 12.32
CA ASN A 386 -4.81 -27.77 11.23
C ASN A 386 -5.21 -29.18 10.75
N LYS A 387 -6.51 -29.48 10.74
CA LYS A 387 -7.05 -30.84 10.56
C LYS A 387 -6.63 -31.50 9.23
N SER A 388 -6.40 -30.72 8.17
CA SER A 388 -5.95 -31.21 6.85
C SER A 388 -4.42 -31.34 6.71
N LYS A 389 -3.63 -30.83 7.67
CA LYS A 389 -2.15 -30.87 7.64
C LYS A 389 -1.54 -31.51 8.90
N GLN A 390 -2.27 -32.41 9.53
CA GLN A 390 -1.97 -33.03 10.82
C GLN A 390 -0.57 -33.69 10.93
N TYR A 391 0.16 -33.86 9.82
CA TYR A 391 1.48 -34.49 9.77
C TYR A 391 2.60 -33.63 9.17
N ASN A 392 2.35 -32.36 8.85
CA ASN A 392 3.38 -31.46 8.34
C ASN A 392 3.40 -30.19 9.20
N LYS A 393 4.18 -30.21 10.28
CA LYS A 393 4.34 -29.06 11.18
C LYS A 393 5.04 -27.94 10.42
N HIS A 394 4.40 -26.79 10.34
CA HIS A 394 5.01 -25.55 9.86
C HIS A 394 4.89 -24.50 10.96
N GLU A 395 5.94 -23.72 11.13
CA GLU A 395 5.90 -22.50 11.92
C GLU A 395 5.90 -21.31 10.97
N ASN A 396 4.85 -20.49 11.07
CA ASN A 396 4.65 -19.31 10.26
C ASN A 396 5.06 -18.08 11.07
N VAL A 397 5.72 -17.13 10.43
CA VAL A 397 5.96 -15.80 10.97
C VAL A 397 5.23 -14.79 10.10
N CYS A 398 4.40 -13.96 10.75
CA CYS A 398 3.58 -12.96 10.10
C CYS A 398 3.68 -11.62 10.85
N PHE A 399 3.23 -10.54 10.22
CA PHE A 399 3.00 -9.28 10.90
C PHE A 399 1.76 -8.56 10.38
N THR A 400 1.28 -7.61 11.18
CA THR A 400 0.32 -6.58 10.75
C THR A 400 0.93 -5.20 10.97
N HIS A 401 0.58 -4.24 10.12
CA HIS A 401 1.06 -2.88 10.28
C HIS A 401 0.27 -2.17 11.39
N ALA A 402 0.91 -1.91 12.53
CA ALA A 402 0.26 -1.37 13.73
C ALA A 402 -0.26 0.07 13.58
N CYS A 403 0.10 0.77 12.50
CA CYS A 403 -0.40 2.09 12.16
C CYS A 403 -1.77 2.03 11.45
N VAL A 404 -2.28 0.84 11.13
CA VAL A 404 -3.62 0.64 10.57
C VAL A 404 -4.66 0.56 11.70
N PRO A 405 -5.90 1.07 11.52
CA PRO A 405 -6.97 0.93 12.50
C PRO A 405 -7.20 -0.52 12.94
N GLY A 406 -7.31 -0.72 14.25
CA GLY A 406 -7.36 -2.02 14.90
C GLY A 406 -8.45 -2.95 14.35
N ARG A 407 -9.60 -2.38 13.95
CA ARG A 407 -10.72 -3.12 13.33
C ARG A 407 -10.36 -3.79 12.00
N LEU A 408 -9.32 -3.33 11.30
CA LEU A 408 -8.88 -3.87 10.01
C LEU A 408 -7.74 -4.88 10.16
N LEU A 409 -7.00 -4.87 11.28
CA LEU A 409 -5.80 -5.70 11.47
C LEU A 409 -6.08 -7.21 11.37
N GLN A 410 -7.32 -7.64 11.59
CA GLN A 410 -7.72 -9.05 11.48
C GLN A 410 -8.21 -9.45 10.09
N GLN A 411 -8.34 -8.49 9.16
CA GLN A 411 -8.68 -8.81 7.79
C GLN A 411 -7.47 -9.43 7.09
N GLU A 412 -7.72 -10.45 6.26
CA GLU A 412 -6.67 -11.15 5.48
C GLU A 412 -5.77 -10.16 4.72
N TYR A 413 -6.38 -9.08 4.25
CA TYR A 413 -5.72 -7.98 3.56
C TYR A 413 -4.60 -7.28 4.34
N CYS A 414 -4.68 -7.24 5.68
CA CYS A 414 -3.72 -6.56 6.55
C CYS A 414 -2.72 -7.52 7.23
N VAL A 415 -2.80 -8.82 6.93
CA VAL A 415 -1.94 -9.85 7.51
C VAL A 415 -0.87 -10.23 6.49
N HIS A 416 0.37 -9.87 6.80
CA HIS A 416 1.51 -10.10 5.90
C HIS A 416 2.30 -11.34 6.32
N SER A 417 2.44 -12.29 5.41
CA SER A 417 3.29 -13.46 5.62
C SER A 417 4.77 -13.10 5.40
N ILE A 418 5.59 -13.33 6.42
CA ILE A 418 7.04 -13.12 6.35
C ILE A 418 7.70 -14.44 5.94
N SER A 419 7.48 -15.52 6.70
CA SER A 419 8.18 -16.77 6.50
C SER A 419 7.31 -17.96 6.93
N THR A 420 7.60 -19.12 6.35
CA THR A 420 6.98 -20.40 6.69
C THR A 420 8.06 -21.46 6.60
N SER A 421 8.25 -22.25 7.66
CA SER A 421 9.25 -23.31 7.67
C SER A 421 8.79 -24.54 8.46
N THR A 422 9.13 -25.71 7.94
CA THR A 422 9.04 -27.02 8.63
C THR A 422 10.24 -27.31 9.52
N HIS A 423 11.32 -26.55 9.39
CA HIS A 423 12.63 -26.89 9.95
C HIS A 423 13.19 -25.78 10.84
N ALA A 424 12.94 -24.52 10.49
CA ALA A 424 13.34 -23.36 11.29
C ALA A 424 12.23 -23.00 12.29
N THR A 425 12.59 -22.94 13.56
CA THR A 425 11.70 -22.48 14.63
C THR A 425 11.38 -20.99 14.51
N ALA A 426 10.33 -20.53 15.20
CA ALA A 426 9.93 -19.13 15.25
C ALA A 426 11.09 -18.19 15.64
N LEU A 427 11.93 -18.60 16.61
CA LEU A 427 13.08 -17.80 17.03
C LEU A 427 14.15 -17.69 15.96
N GLU A 428 14.41 -18.76 15.20
CA GLU A 428 15.32 -18.72 14.06
C GLU A 428 14.78 -17.83 12.94
N GLN A 429 13.48 -17.88 12.70
CA GLN A 429 12.83 -17.00 11.72
C GLN A 429 12.83 -15.53 12.18
N PHE A 430 12.73 -15.27 13.49
CA PHE A 430 12.87 -13.92 14.06
C PHE A 430 14.29 -13.36 13.95
N GLU A 431 15.32 -14.20 13.90
CA GLU A 431 16.69 -13.76 13.60
C GLU A 431 16.76 -13.05 12.24
N ALA A 432 16.14 -13.64 11.21
CA ALA A 432 16.06 -13.03 9.88
C ALA A 432 15.24 -11.73 9.88
N VAL A 433 14.16 -11.68 10.67
CA VAL A 433 13.35 -10.45 10.80
C VAL A 433 14.17 -9.34 11.42
N HIS A 434 14.89 -9.64 12.50
CA HIS A 434 15.78 -8.68 13.15
C HIS A 434 16.84 -8.17 12.17
N GLU A 435 17.48 -9.03 11.38
CA GLU A 435 18.44 -8.63 10.34
C GLU A 435 17.82 -7.67 9.32
N MET A 436 16.58 -7.93 8.88
CA MET A 436 15.88 -7.09 7.90
C MET A 436 15.48 -5.71 8.44
N ILE A 437 15.23 -5.57 9.75
CA ILE A 437 14.80 -4.29 10.36
C ILE A 437 15.94 -3.51 11.02
N GLN A 438 17.07 -4.16 11.35
CA GLN A 438 18.20 -3.51 12.03
C GLN A 438 18.99 -2.57 11.12
N PHE A 439 18.87 -2.72 9.79
CA PHE A 439 19.56 -1.89 8.80
C PHE A 439 18.58 -1.01 8.02
N VAL A 440 18.15 0.10 8.63
CA VAL A 440 17.69 1.33 7.95
C VAL A 440 18.30 2.53 8.66
#